data_AF-A0A941NXD5-F1
#
_entry.id   AF-A0A941NXD5-F1
#
_cell.length_a   1.000
_cell.length_b   1.000
_cell.length_c   1.000
_cell.angle_alpha   90.00
_cell.angle_beta   90.00
_cell.angle_gamma   90.00
#
_symmetry.space_group_name_H-M   'P 1'
#
loop_
_entity.id
_entity.type
_entity.pdbx_description
1 polymer ?
#
loop_
_entity_poly.entity_id
_entity_poly.type
_entity_poly.pdbx_seq_one_letter_code
_entity_poly.pdbx_strand_id
1 'polypeptide(L)'
;MKILLEDVFKTSGLPTYTFVKPQEYTKLLVSLRTRGRGLIIEGPSGIGKTTSINKAIEEIGINSDVLLLSSRKSKDLELIQSLPSLGELGIVIIDDFHVLPDHTQKELSDFMKTLADEDSVASKLILIGINKAGDSLVSFSPDLNNRIDTIKFEANPDEKVEEMLTLGERTLEITLNIKAEIIQEAKGSFHIAQILAKETYICSEIIDNLSLQKATSVSIETVKSKVTEELARLFHSLARTFSIGSKLRKEGRAPYLHLLKWLADSPDWSIQIDEILNQYSHMKLSINQVVEKGYLSKLLNDNPKLQDVIHYNNHSNILTIEDPKFLFYIRNILWNKFAEQIGFAGIEFKKPYDFALSFAGEDRALAQALNNLLLEREISVFYDKNEQHRILASNIEDYLAPIYQSEADYVVVLLSSYYPKKIWTKFESNQFKQRFGENAVIPIWYSNTDKSLFDESRKYGGIDFEITNELQTEAEKIVSNLSRMLEEKRKTRPASANL
;
A
#
# COMPACT_ATOMS: atom_id res chain seq x y z
N MET A 1 2.82 31.67 -34.65
CA MET A 1 1.58 31.57 -33.84
C MET A 1 2.02 31.47 -32.39
N LYS A 2 1.33 32.14 -31.45
CA LYS A 2 1.62 32.00 -30.02
C LYS A 2 1.12 30.63 -29.54
N ILE A 3 1.99 29.85 -28.89
CA ILE A 3 1.67 28.54 -28.34
C ILE A 3 1.88 28.61 -26.82
N LEU A 4 0.83 28.33 -26.05
CA LEU A 4 0.84 28.43 -24.60
C LEU A 4 1.42 27.17 -23.95
N LEU A 5 2.12 27.34 -22.83
CA LEU A 5 2.72 26.23 -22.09
C LEU A 5 1.68 25.17 -21.69
N GLU A 6 0.53 25.61 -21.18
CA GLU A 6 -0.56 24.74 -20.72
C GLU A 6 -1.20 23.91 -21.83
N ASP A 7 -1.04 24.31 -23.09
CA ASP A 7 -1.50 23.52 -24.25
C ASP A 7 -0.47 22.46 -24.67
N VAL A 8 0.82 22.72 -24.45
CA VAL A 8 1.93 21.81 -24.77
C VAL A 8 2.03 20.71 -23.72
N PHE A 9 2.12 21.08 -22.44
CA PHE A 9 2.18 20.15 -21.32
C PHE A 9 0.86 20.17 -20.56
N LYS A 10 -0.04 19.26 -20.94
CA LYS A 10 -1.36 19.12 -20.33
C LYS A 10 -1.30 18.21 -19.12
N THR A 11 -1.69 18.76 -17.98
CA THR A 11 -1.87 18.02 -16.72
C THR A 11 -3.28 17.44 -16.59
N SER A 12 -4.18 17.73 -17.54
CA SER A 12 -5.49 17.10 -17.64
C SER A 12 -5.96 17.05 -19.09
N GLY A 13 -6.70 16.00 -19.44
CA GLY A 13 -7.19 15.79 -20.80
C GLY A 13 -6.14 15.26 -21.78
N LEU A 14 -6.48 15.29 -23.07
CA LEU A 14 -5.68 14.71 -24.15
C LEU A 14 -4.54 15.67 -24.55
N PRO A 15 -3.25 15.29 -24.41
CA PRO A 15 -2.14 16.08 -24.93
C PRO A 15 -2.24 16.19 -26.44
N THR A 16 -2.11 17.40 -26.96
CA THR A 16 -2.21 17.70 -28.40
C THR A 16 -0.84 17.73 -29.07
N TYR A 17 0.13 18.39 -28.44
CA TYR A 17 1.48 18.54 -29.01
C TYR A 17 2.46 17.44 -28.57
N THR A 18 2.24 16.88 -27.38
CA THR A 18 3.15 15.95 -26.70
C THR A 18 2.61 14.52 -26.61
N PHE A 19 1.61 14.17 -27.43
CA PHE A 19 1.10 12.80 -27.47
C PHE A 19 2.15 11.86 -28.07
N VAL A 20 2.60 10.89 -27.27
CA VAL A 20 3.48 9.80 -27.70
C VAL A 20 2.72 8.49 -27.60
N LYS A 21 2.83 7.66 -28.64
CA LYS A 21 2.23 6.33 -28.65
C LYS A 21 2.94 5.45 -27.61
N PRO A 22 2.22 4.88 -26.62
CA PRO A 22 2.79 3.95 -25.64
C PRO A 22 3.31 2.68 -26.33
N GLN A 23 4.13 1.90 -25.63
CA GLN A 23 4.74 0.70 -26.17
C GLN A 23 3.70 -0.31 -26.68
N GLU A 24 2.56 -0.41 -26.02
CA GLU A 24 1.47 -1.34 -26.33
C GLU A 24 0.54 -0.84 -27.44
N TYR A 25 0.74 0.38 -27.95
CA TYR A 25 -0.19 1.03 -28.88
C TYR A 25 -0.42 0.23 -30.16
N THR A 26 0.63 -0.41 -30.68
CA THR A 26 0.51 -1.28 -31.86
C THR A 26 -0.39 -2.48 -31.60
N LYS A 27 -0.25 -3.11 -30.41
CA LYS A 27 -1.12 -4.21 -29.99
C LYS A 27 -2.56 -3.73 -29.84
N LEU A 28 -2.76 -2.54 -29.28
CA LEU A 28 -4.08 -1.91 -29.16
C LEU A 28 -4.75 -1.72 -30.52
N LEU A 29 -4.04 -1.22 -31.53
CA LEU A 29 -4.59 -1.07 -32.88
C LEU A 29 -5.02 -2.41 -33.50
N VAL A 30 -4.21 -3.46 -33.33
CA VAL A 30 -4.54 -4.81 -33.83
C VAL A 30 -5.75 -5.38 -33.11
N SER A 31 -5.80 -5.30 -31.78
CA SER A 31 -6.93 -5.80 -31.00
C SER A 31 -8.22 -5.04 -31.30
N LEU A 32 -8.17 -3.72 -31.48
CA LEU A 32 -9.35 -2.92 -31.89
C LEU A 32 -9.90 -3.35 -33.27
N ARG A 33 -9.05 -3.73 -34.22
CA ARG A 33 -9.47 -4.21 -35.55
C ARG A 33 -9.96 -5.65 -35.57
N THR A 34 -9.58 -6.46 -34.58
CA THR A 34 -9.93 -7.88 -34.53
C THR A 34 -11.41 -8.06 -34.22
N ARG A 35 -12.16 -8.72 -35.11
CA ARG A 35 -13.62 -8.93 -34.98
C ARG A 35 -13.96 -9.95 -33.90
N GLY A 36 -15.14 -9.83 -33.30
CA GLY A 36 -15.65 -10.69 -32.23
C GLY A 36 -14.90 -10.60 -30.89
N ARG A 37 -13.60 -10.33 -30.88
CA ARG A 37 -12.79 -10.29 -29.66
C ARG A 37 -13.05 -9.03 -28.85
N GLY A 38 -13.48 -9.23 -27.62
CA GLY A 38 -13.49 -8.17 -26.62
C GLY A 38 -12.08 -7.75 -26.20
N LEU A 39 -11.95 -6.51 -25.73
CA LEU A 39 -10.67 -5.91 -25.36
C LEU A 39 -10.70 -5.47 -23.90
N ILE A 40 -9.68 -5.84 -23.14
CA ILE A 40 -9.48 -5.42 -21.76
C ILE A 40 -8.19 -4.63 -21.69
N ILE A 41 -8.27 -3.44 -21.11
CA ILE A 41 -7.12 -2.56 -20.91
C ILE A 41 -6.94 -2.36 -19.42
N GLU A 42 -5.82 -2.88 -18.93
CA GLU A 42 -5.43 -2.80 -17.53
C GLU A 42 -4.35 -1.74 -17.35
N GLY A 43 -4.29 -1.16 -16.17
CA GLY A 43 -3.19 -0.30 -15.76
C GLY A 43 -3.65 0.66 -14.67
N PRO A 44 -2.73 1.41 -14.04
CA PRO A 44 -3.09 2.42 -13.06
C PRO A 44 -3.99 3.51 -13.66
N SER A 45 -4.79 4.17 -12.83
CA SER A 45 -5.56 5.35 -13.23
C SER A 45 -4.62 6.44 -13.74
N GLY A 46 -5.07 7.26 -14.70
CA GLY A 46 -4.25 8.37 -15.22
C GLY A 46 -3.00 8.01 -16.03
N ILE A 47 -2.72 6.73 -16.32
CA ILE A 47 -1.59 6.33 -17.19
C ILE A 47 -1.84 6.57 -18.69
N GLY A 48 -3.06 7.00 -19.06
CA GLY A 48 -3.41 7.32 -20.45
C GLY A 48 -4.13 6.20 -21.22
N LYS A 49 -4.80 5.26 -20.53
CA LYS A 49 -5.61 4.18 -21.13
C LYS A 49 -6.69 4.74 -22.07
N THR A 50 -7.61 5.54 -21.52
CA THR A 50 -8.73 6.17 -22.24
C THR A 50 -8.24 7.07 -23.38
N THR A 51 -7.19 7.85 -23.13
CA THR A 51 -6.49 8.68 -24.12
C THR A 51 -5.99 7.85 -25.31
N SER A 52 -5.32 6.73 -25.04
CA SER A 52 -4.74 5.87 -26.09
C SER A 52 -5.82 5.17 -26.91
N ILE A 53 -6.90 4.72 -26.26
CA ILE A 53 -8.05 4.11 -26.94
C ILE A 53 -8.71 5.12 -27.88
N ASN A 54 -9.03 6.31 -27.38
CA ASN A 54 -9.68 7.34 -28.19
C ASN A 54 -8.84 7.72 -29.41
N LYS A 55 -7.52 7.88 -29.24
CA LYS A 55 -6.63 8.12 -30.38
C LYS A 55 -6.52 6.94 -31.34
N ALA A 56 -6.51 5.71 -30.83
CA ALA A 56 -6.45 4.52 -31.66
C ALA A 56 -7.73 4.36 -32.50
N ILE A 57 -8.90 4.64 -31.92
CA ILE A 57 -10.18 4.63 -32.64
C ILE A 57 -10.19 5.70 -33.75
N GLU A 58 -9.75 6.92 -33.45
CA GLU A 58 -9.61 8.01 -34.42
C GLU A 58 -8.65 7.63 -35.57
N GLU A 59 -7.51 7.02 -35.28
CA GLU A 59 -6.50 6.60 -36.26
C GLU A 59 -7.00 5.46 -37.17
N ILE A 60 -7.81 4.54 -36.65
CA ILE A 60 -8.39 3.47 -37.46
C ILE A 60 -9.52 4.00 -38.36
N GLY A 61 -10.08 5.18 -38.07
CA GLY A 61 -11.18 5.77 -38.84
C GLY A 61 -12.49 5.04 -38.64
N ILE A 62 -12.71 4.47 -37.44
CA ILE A 62 -13.97 3.82 -37.10
C ILE A 62 -15.02 4.92 -36.85
N ASN A 63 -15.90 5.17 -37.82
CA ASN A 63 -17.03 6.10 -37.71
C ASN A 63 -18.23 5.53 -36.92
N SER A 64 -18.03 4.45 -36.15
CA SER A 64 -19.06 3.88 -35.29
C SER A 64 -19.38 4.80 -34.12
N ASP A 65 -20.62 4.77 -33.64
CA ASP A 65 -20.98 5.42 -32.38
C ASP A 65 -20.12 4.81 -31.24
N VAL A 66 -19.28 5.65 -30.64
CA VAL A 66 -18.48 5.28 -29.47
C VAL A 66 -19.23 5.71 -28.22
N LEU A 67 -19.71 4.74 -27.46
CA LEU A 67 -20.38 4.97 -26.18
C LEU A 67 -19.37 4.80 -25.04
N LEU A 68 -19.02 5.90 -24.37
CA LEU A 68 -18.16 5.89 -23.19
C LEU A 68 -19.01 5.93 -21.91
N LEU A 69 -18.88 4.88 -21.09
CA LEU A 69 -19.58 4.71 -19.82
C LEU A 69 -18.56 4.67 -18.68
N SER A 70 -18.89 5.24 -17.52
CA SER A 70 -18.07 5.17 -16.32
C SER A 70 -18.80 4.45 -15.20
N SER A 71 -18.18 3.39 -14.67
CA SER A 71 -18.73 2.61 -13.56
C SER A 71 -18.93 3.42 -12.27
N ARG A 72 -18.32 4.62 -12.18
CA ARG A 72 -18.48 5.54 -11.03
C ARG A 72 -19.69 6.47 -11.17
N LYS A 73 -20.34 6.54 -12.34
CA LYS A 73 -21.52 7.40 -12.56
C LYS A 73 -22.80 6.59 -12.44
N SER A 74 -23.67 6.95 -11.50
CA SER A 74 -24.92 6.22 -11.25
C SER A 74 -25.83 6.12 -12.48
N LYS A 75 -25.85 7.14 -13.35
CA LYS A 75 -26.63 7.11 -14.60
C LYS A 75 -26.09 6.09 -15.61
N ASP A 76 -24.78 5.88 -15.63
CA ASP A 76 -24.15 4.96 -16.56
C ASP A 76 -24.33 3.52 -16.07
N LEU A 77 -24.43 3.28 -14.75
CA LEU A 77 -24.64 1.95 -14.17
C LEU A 77 -25.90 1.26 -14.69
N GLU A 78 -27.03 1.96 -14.76
CA GLU A 78 -28.28 1.40 -15.30
C GLU A 78 -28.12 1.01 -16.77
N LEU A 79 -27.41 1.83 -17.55
CA LEU A 79 -27.13 1.54 -18.96
C LEU A 79 -26.17 0.35 -19.10
N ILE A 80 -25.10 0.29 -18.30
CA ILE A 80 -24.15 -0.81 -18.26
C ILE A 80 -24.87 -2.15 -18.01
N GLN A 81 -25.78 -2.19 -17.05
CA GLN A 81 -26.55 -3.40 -16.72
C GLN A 81 -27.49 -3.84 -17.84
N SER A 82 -27.96 -2.91 -18.68
CA SER A 82 -28.84 -3.23 -19.81
C SER A 82 -28.10 -3.61 -21.09
N LEU A 83 -26.77 -3.39 -21.19
CA LEU A 83 -25.97 -3.69 -22.39
C LEU A 83 -26.19 -5.09 -22.96
N PRO A 84 -26.22 -6.18 -22.17
CA PRO A 84 -26.40 -7.53 -22.72
C PRO A 84 -27.76 -7.75 -23.42
N SER A 85 -28.74 -6.90 -23.13
CA SER A 85 -30.09 -6.94 -23.71
C SER A 85 -30.28 -6.00 -24.90
N LEU A 86 -29.28 -5.13 -25.17
CA LEU A 86 -29.28 -4.22 -26.30
C LEU A 86 -28.71 -4.91 -27.54
N GLY A 87 -29.20 -4.54 -28.72
CA GLY A 87 -28.80 -5.15 -30.00
C GLY A 87 -27.44 -4.65 -30.50
N GLU A 88 -27.43 -3.98 -31.65
CA GLU A 88 -26.21 -3.38 -32.20
C GLU A 88 -25.78 -2.16 -31.36
N LEU A 89 -24.57 -2.22 -30.79
CA LEU A 89 -24.08 -1.25 -29.80
C LEU A 89 -22.96 -0.34 -30.33
N GLY A 90 -22.36 -0.66 -31.48
CA GLY A 90 -21.13 -0.01 -31.91
C GLY A 90 -19.97 -0.35 -30.98
N ILE A 91 -19.13 0.64 -30.65
CA ILE A 91 -18.04 0.46 -29.69
C ILE A 91 -18.49 0.98 -28.33
N VAL A 92 -18.53 0.10 -27.33
CA VAL A 92 -18.82 0.48 -25.95
C VAL A 92 -17.56 0.38 -25.13
N ILE A 93 -17.19 1.47 -24.47
CA ILE A 93 -16.05 1.57 -23.56
C ILE A 93 -16.60 1.74 -22.15
N ILE A 94 -16.26 0.83 -21.24
CA ILE A 94 -16.61 0.93 -19.82
C ILE A 94 -15.34 1.22 -19.03
N ASP A 95 -15.29 2.40 -18.41
CA ASP A 95 -14.20 2.82 -17.53
C ASP A 95 -14.45 2.40 -16.07
N ASP A 96 -13.37 2.24 -15.30
CA ASP A 96 -13.39 1.80 -13.91
C ASP A 96 -14.14 0.47 -13.68
N PHE A 97 -13.99 -0.51 -14.58
CA PHE A 97 -14.72 -1.79 -14.54
C PHE A 97 -14.67 -2.52 -13.18
N HIS A 98 -13.54 -2.43 -12.48
CA HIS A 98 -13.30 -3.04 -11.16
C HIS A 98 -14.22 -2.53 -10.04
N VAL A 99 -14.87 -1.36 -10.23
CA VAL A 99 -15.82 -0.78 -9.26
C VAL A 99 -17.18 -1.46 -9.34
N LEU A 100 -17.49 -2.13 -10.46
CA LEU A 100 -18.79 -2.77 -10.65
C LEU A 100 -18.98 -3.94 -9.66
N PRO A 101 -20.22 -4.20 -9.21
CA PRO A 101 -20.52 -5.38 -8.41
C PRO A 101 -20.24 -6.69 -9.17
N ASP A 102 -19.85 -7.75 -8.46
CA ASP A 102 -19.49 -9.06 -9.04
C ASP A 102 -20.57 -9.62 -9.99
N HIS A 103 -21.86 -9.42 -9.68
CA HIS A 103 -22.94 -9.88 -10.56
C HIS A 103 -22.92 -9.16 -11.92
N THR A 104 -22.72 -7.84 -11.94
CA THR A 104 -22.64 -7.05 -13.17
C THR A 104 -21.36 -7.38 -13.94
N GLN A 105 -20.24 -7.57 -13.25
CA GLN A 105 -18.99 -8.01 -13.88
C GLN A 105 -19.17 -9.37 -14.58
N LYS A 106 -19.89 -10.29 -13.95
CA LYS A 106 -20.22 -11.60 -14.53
C LYS A 106 -21.11 -11.49 -15.77
N GLU A 107 -22.17 -10.68 -15.71
CA GLU A 107 -23.06 -10.44 -16.86
C GLU A 107 -22.30 -9.87 -18.07
N LEU A 108 -21.39 -8.92 -17.84
CA LEU A 108 -20.54 -8.37 -18.90
C LEU A 108 -19.55 -9.42 -19.45
N SER A 109 -19.02 -10.30 -18.59
CA SER A 109 -18.16 -11.42 -19.01
C SER A 109 -18.90 -12.38 -19.95
N ASP A 110 -20.13 -12.76 -19.57
CA ASP A 110 -20.98 -13.63 -20.38
C ASP A 110 -21.37 -12.94 -21.69
N PHE A 111 -21.61 -11.63 -21.67
CA PHE A 111 -21.89 -10.86 -22.88
C PHE A 111 -20.69 -10.80 -23.83
N MET A 112 -19.46 -10.59 -23.33
CA MET A 112 -18.24 -10.65 -24.16
C MET A 112 -18.05 -12.02 -24.79
N LYS A 113 -18.43 -13.10 -24.08
CA LYS A 113 -18.40 -14.46 -24.63
C LYS A 113 -19.34 -14.60 -25.82
N THR A 114 -20.58 -14.12 -25.70
CA THR A 114 -21.56 -14.13 -26.80
C THR A 114 -21.06 -13.36 -28.01
N LEU A 115 -20.54 -12.15 -27.83
CA LEU A 115 -19.98 -11.34 -28.92
C LEU A 115 -18.82 -12.03 -29.65
N ALA A 116 -17.99 -12.77 -28.91
CA ALA A 116 -16.88 -13.53 -29.46
C ALA A 116 -17.31 -14.80 -30.19
N ASP A 117 -18.33 -15.51 -29.71
CA ASP A 117 -18.89 -16.70 -30.38
C ASP A 117 -19.59 -16.34 -31.69
N GLU A 118 -20.25 -15.17 -31.74
CA GLU A 118 -20.98 -14.69 -32.91
C GLU A 118 -20.10 -13.98 -33.95
N ASP A 119 -18.80 -13.80 -33.66
CA ASP A 119 -17.85 -12.99 -34.45
C ASP A 119 -18.45 -11.61 -34.80
N SER A 120 -19.05 -10.96 -33.78
CA SER A 120 -19.83 -9.74 -33.98
C SER A 120 -19.00 -8.62 -34.62
N VAL A 121 -19.57 -8.02 -35.67
CA VAL A 121 -18.99 -6.88 -36.38
C VAL A 121 -19.65 -5.56 -35.95
N ALA A 122 -20.89 -5.63 -35.45
CA ALA A 122 -21.69 -4.47 -35.09
C ALA A 122 -21.46 -4.00 -33.65
N SER A 123 -20.97 -4.88 -32.76
CA SER A 123 -20.80 -4.60 -31.34
C SER A 123 -19.41 -5.01 -30.86
N LYS A 124 -18.72 -4.09 -30.17
CA LYS A 124 -17.44 -4.36 -29.52
C LYS A 124 -17.41 -3.77 -28.12
N LEU A 125 -17.14 -4.63 -27.14
CA LEU A 125 -16.99 -4.21 -25.75
C LEU A 125 -15.50 -4.04 -25.39
N ILE A 126 -15.19 -2.88 -24.84
CA ILE A 126 -13.87 -2.51 -24.32
C ILE A 126 -14.02 -2.23 -22.82
N LEU A 127 -13.34 -3.00 -21.99
CA LEU A 127 -13.35 -2.81 -20.54
C LEU A 127 -12.01 -2.19 -20.10
N ILE A 128 -12.07 -1.07 -19.41
CA ILE A 128 -10.91 -0.40 -18.82
C ILE A 128 -10.95 -0.63 -17.32
N GLY A 129 -9.85 -1.14 -16.76
CA GLY A 129 -9.74 -1.43 -15.35
C GLY A 129 -8.33 -1.21 -14.81
N ILE A 130 -8.22 -1.46 -13.52
CA ILE A 130 -6.93 -1.60 -12.84
C ILE A 130 -6.35 -2.99 -13.10
N ASN A 131 -5.12 -3.21 -12.64
CA ASN A 131 -4.41 -4.48 -12.80
C ASN A 131 -5.27 -5.66 -12.29
N LYS A 132 -5.31 -6.75 -13.06
CA LYS A 132 -6.07 -7.99 -12.81
C LYS A 132 -7.58 -7.93 -13.09
N ALA A 133 -8.10 -6.88 -13.70
CA ALA A 133 -9.50 -6.85 -14.16
C ALA A 133 -9.82 -8.01 -15.13
N GLY A 134 -8.86 -8.37 -15.99
CA GLY A 134 -8.94 -9.52 -16.88
C GLY A 134 -8.90 -10.85 -16.15
N ASP A 135 -8.06 -10.99 -15.12
CA ASP A 135 -8.02 -12.21 -14.29
C ASP A 135 -9.36 -12.43 -13.58
N SER A 136 -9.98 -11.36 -13.05
CA SER A 136 -11.31 -11.42 -12.46
C SER A 136 -12.36 -11.89 -13.48
N LEU A 137 -12.36 -11.33 -14.69
CA LEU A 137 -13.27 -11.75 -15.77
C LEU A 137 -13.08 -13.21 -16.17
N VAL A 138 -11.83 -13.66 -16.34
CA VAL A 138 -11.49 -15.05 -16.66
C VAL A 138 -11.85 -15.98 -15.51
N SER A 139 -11.78 -15.53 -14.25
CA SER A 139 -12.21 -16.35 -13.11
C SER A 139 -13.71 -16.63 -13.12
N PHE A 140 -14.53 -15.68 -13.59
CA PHE A 140 -15.98 -15.88 -13.74
C PHE A 140 -16.30 -16.80 -14.93
N SER A 141 -15.54 -16.69 -16.02
CA SER A 141 -15.74 -17.46 -17.25
C SER A 141 -14.40 -17.90 -17.86
N PRO A 142 -13.85 -19.08 -17.48
CA PRO A 142 -12.52 -19.54 -17.92
C PRO A 142 -12.37 -19.65 -19.45
N ASP A 143 -13.46 -19.96 -20.15
CA ASP A 143 -13.50 -20.04 -21.62
C ASP A 143 -13.19 -18.69 -22.31
N LEU A 144 -13.33 -17.57 -21.59
CA LEU A 144 -13.13 -16.23 -22.11
C LEU A 144 -11.65 -15.96 -22.41
N ASN A 145 -10.71 -16.64 -21.73
CA ASN A 145 -9.27 -16.36 -21.81
C ASN A 145 -8.71 -16.36 -23.24
N ASN A 146 -9.21 -17.25 -24.11
CA ASN A 146 -8.75 -17.35 -25.49
C ASN A 146 -9.56 -16.46 -26.46
N ARG A 147 -10.52 -15.67 -25.97
CA ARG A 147 -11.51 -14.92 -26.75
C ARG A 147 -11.47 -13.42 -26.50
N ILE A 148 -10.63 -12.99 -25.56
CA ILE A 148 -10.37 -11.59 -25.24
C ILE A 148 -8.91 -11.28 -25.46
N ASP A 149 -8.62 -10.03 -25.78
CA ASP A 149 -7.27 -9.51 -25.71
C ASP A 149 -7.12 -8.68 -24.43
N THR A 150 -6.12 -9.00 -23.61
CA THR A 150 -5.73 -8.16 -22.47
C THR A 150 -4.45 -7.40 -22.81
N ILE A 151 -4.50 -6.08 -22.62
CA ILE A 151 -3.38 -5.16 -22.82
C ILE A 151 -3.11 -4.44 -21.49
N LYS A 152 -1.89 -4.59 -20.98
CA LYS A 152 -1.46 -3.96 -19.73
C LYS A 152 -0.67 -2.70 -20.06
N PHE A 153 -1.18 -1.55 -19.63
CA PHE A 153 -0.51 -0.27 -19.71
C PHE A 153 0.32 -0.11 -18.44
N GLU A 154 1.63 -0.30 -18.58
CA GLU A 154 2.59 -0.22 -17.50
C GLU A 154 3.50 1.02 -17.66
N ALA A 155 4.65 1.02 -17.00
CA ALA A 155 5.65 2.04 -17.19
C ALA A 155 6.18 2.01 -18.63
N ASN A 156 6.28 3.18 -19.26
CA ASN A 156 6.85 3.30 -20.60
C ASN A 156 8.38 3.36 -20.52
N PRO A 157 9.10 2.88 -21.56
CA PRO A 157 10.54 3.04 -21.65
C PRO A 157 10.98 4.51 -21.59
N ASP A 158 12.16 4.77 -21.05
CA ASP A 158 12.73 6.11 -20.94
C ASP A 158 12.81 6.84 -22.28
N GLU A 159 13.12 6.13 -23.38
CA GLU A 159 13.14 6.65 -24.74
C GLU A 159 11.80 7.28 -25.17
N LYS A 160 10.69 6.69 -24.72
CA LYS A 160 9.34 7.21 -25.01
C LYS A 160 9.05 8.47 -24.22
N VAL A 161 9.48 8.52 -22.97
CA VAL A 161 9.36 9.73 -22.15
C VAL A 161 10.22 10.85 -22.74
N GLU A 162 11.43 10.54 -23.19
CA GLU A 162 12.30 11.46 -23.88
C GLU A 162 11.68 11.99 -25.19
N GLU A 163 11.05 11.12 -25.98
CA GLU A 163 10.30 11.50 -27.19
C GLU A 163 9.25 12.57 -26.86
N MET A 164 8.49 12.36 -25.79
CA MET A 164 7.43 13.28 -25.34
C MET A 164 8.00 14.65 -24.93
N LEU A 165 9.06 14.65 -24.12
CA LEU A 165 9.72 15.88 -23.70
C LEU A 165 10.32 16.63 -24.89
N THR A 166 10.94 15.91 -25.82
CA THR A 166 11.54 16.49 -27.03
C THR A 166 10.49 17.12 -27.94
N LEU A 167 9.29 16.53 -28.07
CA LEU A 167 8.17 17.16 -28.77
C LEU A 167 7.76 18.49 -28.11
N GLY A 168 7.75 18.53 -26.77
CA GLY A 168 7.49 19.75 -26.02
C GLY A 168 8.56 20.82 -26.24
N GLU A 169 9.84 20.46 -26.17
CA GLU A 169 10.97 21.38 -26.45
C GLU A 169 10.89 21.97 -27.85
N ARG A 170 10.58 21.15 -28.86
CA ARG A 170 10.43 21.59 -30.25
C ARG A 170 9.23 22.51 -30.43
N THR A 171 8.12 22.21 -29.75
CA THR A 171 6.89 23.01 -29.86
C THR A 171 7.05 24.38 -29.23
N LEU A 172 7.73 24.45 -28.08
CA LEU A 172 8.01 25.72 -27.40
C LEU A 172 9.25 26.43 -27.95
N GLU A 173 10.09 25.74 -28.72
CA GLU A 173 11.43 26.19 -29.13
C GLU A 173 12.33 26.55 -27.93
N ILE A 174 12.22 25.79 -26.85
CA ILE A 174 12.93 26.05 -25.58
C ILE A 174 13.42 24.72 -24.99
N THR A 175 14.71 24.62 -24.70
CA THR A 175 15.36 23.42 -24.18
C THR A 175 15.15 23.25 -22.67
N LEU A 176 14.91 22.02 -22.23
CA LEU A 176 14.86 21.61 -20.83
C LEU A 176 16.27 21.27 -20.33
N ASN A 177 16.75 22.01 -19.33
CA ASN A 177 18.09 21.77 -18.74
C ASN A 177 18.17 20.48 -17.90
N ILE A 178 17.05 20.05 -17.30
CA ILE A 178 16.97 18.85 -16.42
C ILE A 178 16.19 17.70 -17.08
N LYS A 179 16.26 17.57 -18.41
CA LYS A 179 15.48 16.58 -19.17
C LYS A 179 15.76 15.14 -18.72
N ALA A 180 17.02 14.79 -18.51
CA ALA A 180 17.42 13.44 -18.11
C ALA A 180 16.88 13.09 -16.71
N GLU A 181 16.93 14.04 -15.79
CA GLU A 181 16.43 13.91 -14.43
C GLU A 181 14.90 13.77 -14.41
N ILE A 182 14.18 14.51 -15.25
CA ILE A 182 12.72 14.35 -15.41
C ILE A 182 12.38 12.93 -15.86
N ILE A 183 13.12 12.37 -16.82
CA ILE A 183 12.89 11.00 -17.31
C ILE A 183 13.08 9.99 -16.17
N GLN A 184 14.18 10.10 -15.44
CA GLN A 184 14.49 9.22 -14.31
C GLN A 184 13.42 9.30 -13.21
N GLU A 185 12.95 10.51 -12.88
CA GLU A 185 11.95 10.74 -11.83
C GLU A 185 10.54 10.32 -12.25
N ALA A 186 10.22 10.39 -13.54
CA ALA A 186 8.93 9.97 -14.07
C ALA A 186 8.72 8.46 -14.03
N LYS A 187 9.80 7.66 -14.03
CA LYS A 187 9.77 6.18 -14.01
C LYS A 187 8.76 5.62 -15.02
N GLY A 188 8.81 6.11 -16.26
CA GLY A 188 7.94 5.70 -17.35
C GLY A 188 6.51 6.25 -17.34
N SER A 189 6.15 7.12 -16.39
CA SER A 189 4.85 7.80 -16.38
C SER A 189 4.88 9.08 -17.21
N PHE A 190 4.20 9.07 -18.37
CA PHE A 190 4.04 10.29 -19.17
C PHE A 190 3.35 11.42 -18.39
N HIS A 191 2.40 11.08 -17.52
CA HIS A 191 1.66 12.07 -16.76
C HIS A 191 2.57 12.81 -15.78
N ILE A 192 3.39 12.08 -15.03
CA ILE A 192 4.38 12.68 -14.12
C ILE A 192 5.42 13.48 -14.90
N ALA A 193 5.92 12.95 -16.01
CA ALA A 193 6.86 13.68 -16.86
C ALA A 193 6.27 15.00 -17.38
N GLN A 194 4.98 15.04 -17.75
CA GLN A 194 4.32 16.28 -18.15
C GLN A 194 4.16 17.27 -17.00
N ILE A 195 3.83 16.80 -15.79
CA ILE A 195 3.75 17.66 -14.59
C ILE A 195 5.12 18.28 -14.28
N LEU A 196 6.17 17.45 -14.26
CA LEU A 196 7.55 17.90 -13.99
C LEU A 196 8.05 18.87 -15.06
N ALA A 197 7.83 18.56 -16.35
CA ALA A 197 8.23 19.45 -17.44
C ALA A 197 7.51 20.79 -17.36
N LYS A 198 6.19 20.79 -17.17
CA LYS A 198 5.40 22.01 -17.02
C LYS A 198 5.91 22.87 -15.87
N GLU A 199 6.13 22.26 -14.70
CA GLU A 199 6.63 22.99 -13.52
C GLU A 199 8.06 23.52 -13.74
N THR A 200 8.89 22.81 -14.51
CA THR A 200 10.25 23.27 -14.90
C THR A 200 10.19 24.57 -15.72
N TYR A 201 9.28 24.65 -16.68
CA TYR A 201 9.06 25.87 -17.47
C TYR A 201 8.49 27.01 -16.60
N ILE A 202 7.50 26.72 -15.74
CA ILE A 202 6.90 27.70 -14.82
C ILE A 202 7.96 28.29 -13.88
N CYS A 203 8.81 27.45 -13.28
CA CYS A 203 9.89 27.90 -12.39
C CYS A 203 10.96 28.73 -13.12
N SER A 204 11.03 28.63 -14.46
CA SER A 204 11.88 29.47 -15.30
C SER A 204 11.18 30.74 -15.79
N GLU A 205 9.92 30.99 -15.39
CA GLU A 205 9.09 32.10 -15.86
C GLU A 205 8.75 32.02 -17.36
N ILE A 206 8.71 30.81 -17.91
CA ILE A 206 8.38 30.53 -19.31
C ILE A 206 6.90 30.15 -19.40
N ILE A 207 6.13 30.94 -20.14
CA ILE A 207 4.66 30.77 -20.27
C ILE A 207 4.20 30.42 -21.69
N ASP A 208 5.06 30.64 -22.68
CA ASP A 208 4.78 30.40 -24.09
C ASP A 208 6.07 30.34 -24.92
N ASN A 209 5.94 29.96 -26.19
CA ASN A 209 7.06 29.83 -27.14
C ASN A 209 7.76 31.16 -27.51
N LEU A 210 7.17 32.31 -27.20
CA LEU A 210 7.71 33.65 -27.47
C LEU A 210 8.52 34.19 -26.29
N SER A 211 8.65 33.43 -25.20
CA SER A 211 9.49 33.78 -24.06
C SER A 211 10.94 34.08 -24.51
N LEU A 212 11.56 35.09 -23.88
CA LEU A 212 12.92 35.54 -24.23
C LEU A 212 13.97 34.46 -23.97
N GLN A 213 13.75 33.65 -22.95
CA GLN A 213 14.62 32.55 -22.59
C GLN A 213 14.43 31.38 -23.56
N LYS A 214 15.54 30.78 -24.00
CA LYS A 214 15.55 29.62 -24.91
C LYS A 214 16.02 28.33 -24.25
N ALA A 215 16.29 28.37 -22.96
CA ALA A 215 16.51 27.21 -22.12
C ALA A 215 16.01 27.49 -20.71
N THR A 216 15.55 26.45 -20.01
CA THR A 216 15.25 26.51 -18.57
C THR A 216 16.55 26.50 -17.76
N SER A 217 16.51 26.91 -16.49
CA SER A 217 17.73 27.02 -15.66
C SER A 217 17.52 26.59 -14.20
N VAL A 218 16.59 25.67 -13.96
CA VAL A 218 16.17 25.25 -12.61
C VAL A 218 16.67 23.85 -12.27
N SER A 219 16.84 23.55 -10.98
CA SER A 219 17.26 22.21 -10.53
C SER A 219 16.07 21.27 -10.37
N ILE A 220 16.30 19.97 -10.53
CA ILE A 220 15.25 18.95 -10.36
C ILE A 220 14.70 18.94 -8.92
N GLU A 221 15.53 19.18 -7.91
CA GLU A 221 15.10 19.22 -6.50
C GLU A 221 14.11 20.37 -6.26
N THR A 222 14.34 21.52 -6.90
CA THR A 222 13.43 22.67 -6.82
C THR A 222 12.06 22.31 -7.40
N VAL A 223 12.06 21.70 -8.60
CA VAL A 223 10.84 21.27 -9.29
C VAL A 223 10.11 20.19 -8.48
N LYS A 224 10.82 19.16 -8.00
CA LYS A 224 10.27 18.09 -7.16
C LYS A 224 9.64 18.65 -5.89
N SER A 225 10.29 19.60 -5.23
CA SER A 225 9.76 20.24 -4.03
C SER A 225 8.44 20.96 -4.32
N LYS A 226 8.34 21.70 -5.44
CA LYS A 226 7.12 22.41 -5.85
C LYS A 226 5.98 21.48 -6.20
N VAL A 227 6.25 20.48 -7.06
CA VAL A 227 5.25 19.47 -7.42
C VAL A 227 4.77 18.70 -6.18
N THR A 228 5.69 18.29 -5.30
CA THR A 228 5.33 17.57 -4.08
C THR A 228 4.48 18.44 -3.14
N GLU A 229 4.78 19.74 -3.01
CA GLU A 229 3.99 20.70 -2.22
C GLU A 229 2.58 20.89 -2.79
N GLU A 230 2.43 20.94 -4.11
CA GLU A 230 1.13 21.01 -4.77
C GLU A 230 0.31 19.73 -4.53
N LEU A 231 0.93 18.57 -4.77
CA LEU A 231 0.30 17.26 -4.57
C LEU A 231 -0.05 16.99 -3.10
N ALA A 232 0.71 17.53 -2.15
CA ALA A 232 0.43 17.43 -0.72
C ALA A 232 -0.96 17.96 -0.36
N ARG A 233 -1.46 18.99 -1.05
CA ARG A 233 -2.80 19.56 -0.81
C ARG A 233 -3.92 18.55 -1.02
N LEU A 234 -3.71 17.60 -1.94
CA LEU A 234 -4.66 16.53 -2.24
C LEU A 234 -4.37 15.29 -1.42
N PHE A 235 -3.10 14.89 -1.32
CA PHE A 235 -2.72 13.55 -0.89
C PHE A 235 -2.18 13.45 0.53
N HIS A 236 -1.79 14.55 1.18
CA HIS A 236 -1.27 14.48 2.55
C HIS A 236 -2.30 13.89 3.52
N SER A 237 -3.56 14.33 3.41
CA SER A 237 -4.64 13.82 4.25
C SER A 237 -4.91 12.32 3.99
N LEU A 238 -4.86 11.88 2.73
CA LEU A 238 -5.05 10.46 2.36
C LEU A 238 -3.92 9.58 2.90
N ALA A 239 -2.67 9.96 2.63
CA ALA A 239 -1.50 9.24 3.13
C ALA A 239 -1.52 9.15 4.66
N ARG A 240 -1.90 10.24 5.35
CA ARG A 240 -2.05 10.28 6.80
C ARG A 240 -3.14 9.33 7.29
N THR A 241 -4.33 9.36 6.70
CA THR A 241 -5.43 8.48 7.08
C THR A 241 -5.06 7.01 6.90
N PHE A 242 -4.45 6.65 5.77
CA PHE A 242 -3.96 5.29 5.55
C PHE A 242 -2.94 4.89 6.63
N SER A 243 -1.91 5.73 6.84
CA SER A 243 -0.81 5.43 7.77
C SER A 243 -1.23 5.29 9.23
N ILE A 244 -2.31 5.97 9.65
CA ILE A 244 -2.88 5.87 11.01
C ILE A 244 -3.69 4.58 11.18
N GLY A 245 -4.36 4.12 10.12
CA GLY A 245 -5.36 3.08 10.21
C GLY A 245 -6.62 3.54 10.97
N SER A 246 -7.21 2.65 11.75
CA SER A 246 -8.45 2.94 12.49
C SER A 246 -8.26 3.90 13.66
N LYS A 247 -7.10 3.84 14.34
CA LYS A 247 -6.77 4.67 15.49
C LYS A 247 -5.26 4.79 15.63
N LEU A 248 -4.78 6.00 15.92
CA LEU A 248 -3.37 6.23 16.19
C LEU A 248 -2.93 5.49 17.47
N ARG A 249 -2.00 4.54 17.32
CA ARG A 249 -1.31 3.83 18.39
C ARG A 249 0.15 4.26 18.43
N LYS A 250 0.51 5.18 19.34
CA LYS A 250 1.89 5.70 19.44
C LYS A 250 2.86 4.63 19.97
N GLU A 251 2.32 3.73 20.77
CA GLU A 251 2.95 2.53 21.31
C GLU A 251 2.98 1.34 20.33
N GLY A 252 2.28 1.44 19.18
CA GLY A 252 2.12 0.36 18.21
C GLY A 252 3.14 0.41 17.07
N ARG A 253 3.36 -0.68 16.35
CA ARG A 253 4.41 -0.78 15.31
C ARG A 253 4.08 -0.08 13.98
N ALA A 254 3.03 0.74 13.93
CA ALA A 254 2.61 1.49 12.75
C ALA A 254 2.50 0.63 11.46
N PRO A 255 1.78 -0.50 11.48
CA PRO A 255 1.76 -1.45 10.36
C PRO A 255 1.34 -0.80 9.02
N TYR A 256 0.34 0.08 9.04
CA TYR A 256 -0.14 0.77 7.85
C TYR A 256 0.89 1.75 7.27
N LEU A 257 1.62 2.47 8.13
CA LEU A 257 2.70 3.36 7.70
C LEU A 257 3.79 2.56 6.96
N HIS A 258 4.16 1.39 7.48
CA HIS A 258 5.14 0.51 6.84
C HIS A 258 4.65 -0.05 5.49
N LEU A 259 3.39 -0.48 5.40
CA LEU A 259 2.80 -0.90 4.12
C LEU A 259 2.87 0.23 3.07
N LEU A 260 2.55 1.47 3.47
CA LEU A 260 2.61 2.61 2.56
C LEU A 260 4.05 2.96 2.17
N LYS A 261 5.00 2.83 3.11
CA LYS A 261 6.42 3.05 2.83
C LYS A 261 6.97 1.99 1.86
N TRP A 262 6.69 0.72 2.10
CA TRP A 262 7.13 -0.36 1.21
C TRP A 262 6.53 -0.25 -0.18
N LEU A 263 5.29 0.22 -0.31
CA LEU A 263 4.70 0.60 -1.60
C LEU A 263 5.49 1.71 -2.30
N ALA A 264 5.91 2.75 -1.57
CA ALA A 264 6.70 3.83 -2.15
C ALA A 264 8.08 3.35 -2.62
N ASP A 265 8.73 2.50 -1.81
CA ASP A 265 10.06 1.95 -2.07
C ASP A 265 10.04 0.89 -3.19
N SER A 266 8.89 0.23 -3.41
CA SER A 266 8.72 -0.76 -4.48
C SER A 266 8.99 -0.13 -5.85
N PRO A 267 9.70 -0.82 -6.77
CA PRO A 267 9.81 -0.38 -8.17
C PRO A 267 8.44 -0.40 -8.86
N ASP A 268 7.62 -1.39 -8.51
CA ASP A 268 6.29 -1.62 -9.05
C ASP A 268 5.24 -0.77 -8.34
N TRP A 269 4.05 -0.73 -8.93
CA TRP A 269 2.90 -0.01 -8.39
C TRP A 269 2.13 -0.82 -7.34
N SER A 270 2.56 -2.07 -7.13
CA SER A 270 1.96 -2.98 -6.17
C SER A 270 3.03 -3.70 -5.36
N ILE A 271 2.62 -4.20 -4.21
CA ILE A 271 3.41 -5.13 -3.40
C ILE A 271 2.58 -6.37 -3.10
N GLN A 272 3.23 -7.52 -3.10
CA GLN A 272 2.67 -8.74 -2.52
C GLN A 272 3.09 -8.79 -1.04
N ILE A 273 2.12 -8.78 -0.13
CA ILE A 273 2.40 -8.63 1.31
C ILE A 273 3.20 -9.81 1.86
N ASP A 274 2.84 -11.06 1.52
CA ASP A 274 3.55 -12.27 1.95
C ASP A 274 5.03 -12.29 1.50
N GLU A 275 5.34 -11.83 0.28
CA GLU A 275 6.71 -11.69 -0.22
C GLU A 275 7.50 -10.65 0.57
N ILE A 276 6.90 -9.48 0.82
CA ILE A 276 7.49 -8.42 1.64
C ILE A 276 7.72 -8.93 3.07
N LEU A 277 6.82 -9.72 3.64
CA LEU A 277 6.97 -10.26 4.99
C LEU A 277 8.07 -11.33 5.11
N ASN A 278 8.46 -11.96 4.00
CA ASN A 278 9.64 -12.82 3.99
C ASN A 278 10.93 -11.99 4.07
N GLN A 279 10.95 -10.79 3.49
CA GLN A 279 12.08 -9.86 3.58
C GLN A 279 12.14 -9.15 4.94
N TYR A 280 10.98 -8.72 5.46
CA TYR A 280 10.83 -7.99 6.71
C TYR A 280 10.19 -8.87 7.80
N SER A 281 10.82 -10.01 8.08
CA SER A 281 10.30 -11.02 9.02
C SER A 281 9.99 -10.47 10.43
N HIS A 282 10.70 -9.44 10.88
CA HIS A 282 10.48 -8.78 12.16
C HIS A 282 9.16 -7.97 12.25
N MET A 283 8.53 -7.64 11.12
CA MET A 283 7.23 -6.96 11.06
C MET A 283 6.07 -7.93 10.84
N LYS A 284 6.36 -9.21 10.63
CA LYS A 284 5.38 -10.23 10.22
C LYS A 284 4.15 -10.25 11.11
N LEU A 285 4.36 -10.28 12.44
CA LEU A 285 3.25 -10.38 13.38
C LEU A 285 2.33 -9.14 13.36
N SER A 286 2.90 -7.94 13.31
CA SER A 286 2.12 -6.69 13.26
C SER A 286 1.33 -6.52 11.95
N ILE A 287 1.89 -6.95 10.82
CA ILE A 287 1.24 -6.81 9.52
C ILE A 287 0.19 -7.90 9.33
N ASN A 288 0.49 -9.15 9.68
CA ASN A 288 -0.50 -10.24 9.63
C ASN A 288 -1.71 -9.92 10.49
N GLN A 289 -1.51 -9.26 11.64
CA GLN A 289 -2.64 -8.86 12.46
C GLN A 289 -3.63 -7.97 11.71
N VAL A 290 -3.17 -6.96 10.96
CA VAL A 290 -4.08 -6.05 10.24
C VAL A 290 -4.67 -6.70 8.98
N VAL A 291 -3.94 -7.63 8.36
CA VAL A 291 -4.36 -8.37 7.16
C VAL A 291 -5.35 -9.49 7.50
N GLU A 292 -4.97 -10.44 8.34
CA GLU A 292 -5.77 -11.63 8.69
C GLU A 292 -7.04 -11.28 9.48
N LYS A 293 -7.02 -10.19 10.26
CA LYS A 293 -8.23 -9.68 10.95
C LYS A 293 -9.14 -8.83 10.06
N GLY A 294 -8.76 -8.61 8.79
CA GLY A 294 -9.55 -7.83 7.84
C GLY A 294 -9.59 -6.32 8.13
N TYR A 295 -8.70 -5.81 8.99
CA TYR A 295 -8.67 -4.38 9.33
C TYR A 295 -8.22 -3.52 8.15
N LEU A 296 -7.29 -4.01 7.34
CA LEU A 296 -6.86 -3.32 6.12
C LEU A 296 -8.01 -3.17 5.10
N SER A 297 -8.73 -4.25 4.83
CA SER A 297 -9.92 -4.21 3.95
C SER A 297 -10.99 -3.27 4.51
N LYS A 298 -11.24 -3.34 5.82
CA LYS A 298 -12.22 -2.45 6.48
C LYS A 298 -11.83 -0.99 6.38
N LEU A 299 -10.55 -0.65 6.60
CA LEU A 299 -10.05 0.72 6.49
C LEU A 299 -10.33 1.32 5.11
N LEU A 300 -10.05 0.57 4.04
CA LEU A 300 -10.29 1.03 2.68
C LEU A 300 -11.79 1.16 2.38
N ASN A 301 -12.60 0.20 2.81
CA ASN A 301 -14.05 0.25 2.63
C ASN A 301 -14.73 1.41 3.38
N ASP A 302 -14.24 1.73 4.58
CA ASP A 302 -14.76 2.84 5.39
C ASP A 302 -14.32 4.21 4.84
N ASN A 303 -13.36 4.26 3.90
CA ASN A 303 -12.79 5.48 3.35
C ASN A 303 -12.80 5.49 1.80
N PRO A 304 -13.91 5.91 1.16
CA PRO A 304 -14.03 5.91 -0.30
C PRO A 304 -12.92 6.70 -1.02
N LYS A 305 -12.45 7.81 -0.43
CA LYS A 305 -11.34 8.58 -1.00
C LYS A 305 -10.00 7.84 -1.01
N LEU A 306 -9.80 6.85 -0.13
CA LEU A 306 -8.62 6.00 -0.19
C LEU A 306 -8.73 4.98 -1.31
N GLN A 307 -9.94 4.49 -1.62
CA GLN A 307 -10.16 3.58 -2.74
C GLN A 307 -9.87 4.23 -4.10
N ASP A 308 -9.92 5.56 -4.19
CA ASP A 308 -9.54 6.29 -5.40
C ASP A 308 -8.03 6.25 -5.69
N VAL A 309 -7.20 5.89 -4.69
CA VAL A 309 -5.74 5.93 -4.80
C VAL A 309 -5.05 4.62 -4.43
N ILE A 310 -5.67 3.77 -3.60
CA ILE A 310 -5.11 2.51 -3.10
C ILE A 310 -6.19 1.43 -3.15
N HIS A 311 -5.82 0.28 -3.70
CA HIS A 311 -6.66 -0.91 -3.73
C HIS A 311 -5.97 -2.09 -3.06
N TYR A 312 -6.76 -2.92 -2.36
CA TYR A 312 -6.28 -4.11 -1.68
C TYR A 312 -7.13 -5.33 -2.05
N ASN A 313 -6.48 -6.37 -2.56
CA ASN A 313 -7.11 -7.66 -2.80
C ASN A 313 -6.81 -8.61 -1.63
N ASN A 314 -7.84 -8.93 -0.85
CA ASN A 314 -7.76 -9.81 0.32
C ASN A 314 -7.52 -11.29 0.01
N HIS A 315 -7.80 -11.74 -1.23
CA HIS A 315 -7.58 -13.13 -1.63
C HIS A 315 -6.13 -13.40 -2.03
N SER A 316 -5.49 -12.43 -2.68
CA SER A 316 -4.11 -12.52 -3.17
C SER A 316 -3.09 -11.76 -2.32
N ASN A 317 -3.53 -11.09 -1.25
CA ASN A 317 -2.72 -10.24 -0.39
C ASN A 317 -1.88 -9.21 -1.17
N ILE A 318 -2.46 -8.64 -2.22
CA ILE A 318 -1.80 -7.63 -3.06
C ILE A 318 -2.38 -6.26 -2.77
N LEU A 319 -1.48 -5.33 -2.48
CA LEU A 319 -1.79 -3.92 -2.26
C LEU A 319 -1.23 -3.12 -3.44
N THR A 320 -2.05 -2.27 -4.06
CA THR A 320 -1.74 -1.57 -5.31
C THR A 320 -2.08 -0.08 -5.19
N ILE A 321 -1.26 0.78 -5.79
CA ILE A 321 -1.56 2.20 -5.97
C ILE A 321 -2.18 2.43 -7.34
N GLU A 322 -3.28 3.17 -7.35
CA GLU A 322 -4.03 3.46 -8.57
C GLU A 322 -3.70 4.82 -9.18
N ASP A 323 -3.29 5.82 -8.39
CA ASP A 323 -2.97 7.16 -8.89
C ASP A 323 -1.45 7.39 -9.00
N PRO A 324 -0.89 7.65 -10.20
CA PRO A 324 0.52 7.98 -10.40
C PRO A 324 0.99 9.15 -9.57
N LYS A 325 0.16 10.18 -9.40
CA LYS A 325 0.50 11.38 -8.65
C LYS A 325 0.56 11.06 -7.16
N PHE A 326 -0.30 10.16 -6.68
CA PHE A 326 -0.21 9.67 -5.30
C PHE A 326 1.08 8.88 -5.08
N LEU A 327 1.43 7.98 -6.02
CA LEU A 327 2.69 7.22 -5.99
C LEU A 327 3.91 8.17 -6.00
N PHE A 328 3.91 9.15 -6.90
CA PHE A 328 4.97 10.16 -6.98
C PHE A 328 5.08 10.96 -5.67
N TYR A 329 3.95 11.36 -5.09
CA TYR A 329 3.92 12.07 -3.82
C TYR A 329 4.57 11.24 -2.70
N ILE A 330 4.12 10.00 -2.45
CA ILE A 330 4.65 9.18 -1.36
C ILE A 330 6.12 8.76 -1.56
N ARG A 331 6.60 8.71 -2.81
CA ARG A 331 8.02 8.47 -3.13
C ARG A 331 8.92 9.65 -2.80
N ASN A 332 8.35 10.85 -2.70
CA ASN A 332 9.10 12.10 -2.57
C ASN A 332 8.85 12.83 -1.23
N ILE A 333 8.07 12.24 -0.31
CA ILE A 333 7.95 12.76 1.05
C ILE A 333 9.15 12.38 1.91
N LEU A 334 9.46 13.23 2.89
CA LEU A 334 10.40 12.91 3.95
C LEU A 334 9.70 12.03 4.99
N TRP A 335 9.82 10.71 4.85
CA TRP A 335 9.15 9.72 5.70
C TRP A 335 9.31 9.95 7.21
N ASN A 336 10.50 10.38 7.65
CA ASN A 336 10.76 10.66 9.06
C ASN A 336 9.91 11.82 9.57
N LYS A 337 9.94 12.94 8.85
CA LYS A 337 9.12 14.12 9.17
C LYS A 337 7.63 13.79 9.08
N PHE A 338 7.24 13.00 8.09
CA PHE A 338 5.85 12.58 7.91
C PHE A 338 5.36 11.72 9.08
N ALA A 339 6.13 10.73 9.51
CA ALA A 339 5.82 9.88 10.67
C ALA A 339 5.74 10.70 11.96
N GLU A 340 6.69 11.62 12.18
CA GLU A 340 6.70 12.54 13.32
C GLU A 340 5.46 13.45 13.36
N GLN A 341 5.07 14.01 12.21
CA GLN A 341 3.86 14.84 12.08
C GLN A 341 2.57 14.08 12.39
N ILE A 342 2.53 12.78 12.07
CA ILE A 342 1.40 11.91 12.45
C ILE A 342 1.39 11.65 13.96
N GLY A 343 2.57 11.63 14.59
CA GLY A 343 2.77 11.35 16.00
C GLY A 343 3.35 9.96 16.28
N PHE A 344 3.88 9.28 15.26
CA PHE A 344 4.69 8.09 15.44
C PHE A 344 6.09 8.49 15.89
N ALA A 345 6.65 7.75 16.85
CA ALA A 345 8.01 7.92 17.32
C ALA A 345 8.79 6.61 17.11
N GLY A 346 10.02 6.71 16.59
CA GLY A 346 10.91 5.55 16.41
C GLY A 346 10.29 4.41 15.58
N ILE A 347 10.11 4.62 14.28
CA ILE A 347 9.50 3.67 13.33
C ILE A 347 10.45 2.56 12.85
N GLU A 348 11.64 2.43 13.43
CA GLU A 348 12.56 1.34 13.13
C GLU A 348 12.45 0.23 14.18
N PHE A 349 12.17 -0.99 13.72
CA PHE A 349 12.05 -2.17 14.56
C PHE A 349 13.11 -3.21 14.16
N LYS A 350 14.11 -3.43 15.02
CA LYS A 350 15.16 -4.43 14.75
C LYS A 350 14.78 -5.85 15.17
N LYS A 351 13.81 -5.96 16.06
CA LYS A 351 13.43 -7.19 16.75
C LYS A 351 12.00 -7.60 16.40
N PRO A 352 11.71 -8.90 16.23
CA PRO A 352 10.36 -9.37 15.92
C PRO A 352 9.35 -9.08 17.02
N TYR A 353 9.76 -9.03 18.29
CA TYR A 353 8.85 -8.86 19.43
C TYR A 353 9.20 -7.65 20.29
N ASP A 354 8.18 -6.91 20.73
CA ASP A 354 8.32 -5.86 21.74
C ASP A 354 8.37 -6.48 23.14
N PHE A 355 7.47 -7.45 23.40
CA PHE A 355 7.41 -8.23 24.63
C PHE A 355 7.46 -9.73 24.36
N ALA A 356 8.11 -10.49 25.23
CA ALA A 356 7.93 -11.92 25.35
C ALA A 356 7.30 -12.25 26.71
N LEU A 357 6.22 -13.01 26.72
CA LEU A 357 5.57 -13.44 27.96
C LEU A 357 6.23 -14.73 28.48
N SER A 358 6.65 -14.70 29.74
CA SER A 358 7.18 -15.86 30.46
C SER A 358 6.27 -16.13 31.66
N PHE A 359 5.67 -17.32 31.72
CA PHE A 359 4.64 -17.64 32.71
C PHE A 359 4.55 -19.15 33.00
N ALA A 360 4.04 -19.51 34.18
CA ALA A 360 3.69 -20.90 34.46
C ALA A 360 2.35 -21.24 33.81
N GLY A 361 2.17 -22.48 33.33
CA GLY A 361 0.94 -22.86 32.61
C GLY A 361 -0.39 -22.58 33.32
N GLU A 362 -0.39 -22.49 34.65
CA GLU A 362 -1.52 -22.13 35.52
C GLU A 362 -1.92 -20.65 35.38
N ASP A 363 -0.96 -19.77 35.05
CA ASP A 363 -1.14 -18.32 34.92
C ASP A 363 -1.58 -17.90 33.51
N ARG A 364 -1.92 -18.88 32.67
CA ARG A 364 -2.27 -18.69 31.26
C ARG A 364 -3.42 -17.71 31.05
N ALA A 365 -4.38 -17.65 31.97
CA ALA A 365 -5.50 -16.73 31.87
C ALA A 365 -5.05 -15.26 31.79
N LEU A 366 -4.10 -14.85 32.64
CA LEU A 366 -3.54 -13.51 32.61
C LEU A 366 -2.66 -13.32 31.36
N ALA A 367 -1.80 -14.28 31.04
CA ALA A 367 -0.92 -14.20 29.86
C ALA A 367 -1.72 -14.00 28.56
N GLN A 368 -2.83 -14.73 28.40
CA GLN A 368 -3.72 -14.59 27.23
C GLN A 368 -4.41 -13.23 27.20
N ALA A 369 -4.89 -12.73 28.34
CA ALA A 369 -5.51 -11.41 28.42
C ALA A 369 -4.52 -10.30 28.06
N LEU A 370 -3.29 -10.35 28.59
CA LEU A 370 -2.21 -9.41 28.24
C LEU A 370 -1.87 -9.48 26.76
N ASN A 371 -1.69 -10.68 26.20
CA ASN A 371 -1.41 -10.86 24.78
C ASN A 371 -2.49 -10.20 23.90
N ASN A 372 -3.76 -10.48 24.15
CA ASN A 372 -4.86 -9.93 23.34
C ASN A 372 -4.91 -8.40 23.40
N LEU A 373 -4.84 -7.83 24.62
CA LEU A 373 -4.89 -6.38 24.82
C LEU A 373 -3.68 -5.64 24.24
N LEU A 374 -2.48 -6.25 24.29
CA LEU A 374 -1.28 -5.68 23.67
C LEU A 374 -1.36 -5.74 22.15
N LEU A 375 -1.81 -6.87 21.58
CA LEU A 375 -2.05 -6.99 20.14
C LEU A 375 -3.05 -5.93 19.68
N GLU A 376 -4.17 -5.70 20.37
CA GLU A 376 -5.13 -4.65 20.01
C GLU A 376 -4.55 -3.22 19.98
N ARG A 377 -3.38 -3.01 20.60
CA ARG A 377 -2.60 -1.78 20.57
C ARG A 377 -1.47 -1.80 19.53
N GLU A 378 -1.46 -2.80 18.65
CA GLU A 378 -0.47 -3.02 17.59
C GLU A 378 0.95 -3.25 18.14
N ILE A 379 1.04 -3.80 19.36
CA ILE A 379 2.31 -4.17 20.01
C ILE A 379 2.60 -5.64 19.69
N SER A 380 3.82 -5.94 19.23
CA SER A 380 4.21 -7.31 18.90
C SER A 380 4.57 -8.08 20.17
N VAL A 381 3.86 -9.18 20.42
CA VAL A 381 4.04 -10.00 21.63
C VAL A 381 4.28 -11.46 21.26
N PHE A 382 5.33 -12.05 21.82
CA PHE A 382 5.56 -13.48 21.77
C PHE A 382 4.69 -14.19 22.82
N TYR A 383 3.88 -15.15 22.37
CA TYR A 383 3.02 -16.00 23.19
C TYR A 383 3.06 -17.44 22.67
N ASP A 384 3.42 -18.39 23.55
CA ASP A 384 3.69 -19.81 23.26
C ASP A 384 2.63 -20.47 22.36
N LYS A 385 1.35 -20.20 22.62
CA LYS A 385 0.22 -20.82 21.92
C LYS A 385 0.10 -20.37 20.46
N ASN A 386 0.55 -19.16 20.12
CA ASN A 386 0.44 -18.63 18.76
C ASN A 386 1.45 -19.29 17.80
N GLU A 387 2.52 -19.89 18.33
CA GLU A 387 3.62 -20.47 17.56
C GLU A 387 3.61 -22.01 17.56
N GLN A 388 2.51 -22.64 18.02
CA GLN A 388 2.39 -24.11 18.10
C GLN A 388 2.69 -24.84 16.78
N HIS A 389 2.37 -24.23 15.64
CA HIS A 389 2.63 -24.80 14.31
C HIS A 389 4.11 -24.82 13.93
N ARG A 390 4.93 -23.89 14.45
CA ARG A 390 6.39 -23.82 14.20
C ARG A 390 7.21 -24.69 15.13
N ILE A 391 6.62 -25.06 16.27
CA ILE A 391 7.24 -25.88 17.31
C ILE A 391 7.08 -27.39 16.98
N LEU A 392 6.26 -27.75 15.98
CA LEU A 392 6.10 -29.13 15.54
C LEU A 392 7.44 -29.73 15.06
N ALA A 393 7.84 -30.86 15.67
CA ALA A 393 9.08 -31.61 15.38
C ALA A 393 10.42 -30.88 15.70
N SER A 394 10.37 -29.72 16.36
CA SER A 394 11.54 -28.94 16.77
C SER A 394 11.84 -29.16 18.26
N ASN A 395 13.11 -29.08 18.67
CA ASN A 395 13.41 -28.93 20.09
C ASN A 395 12.90 -27.56 20.55
N ILE A 396 11.91 -27.58 21.45
CA ILE A 396 11.21 -26.39 21.92
C ILE A 396 12.19 -25.43 22.63
N GLU A 397 13.18 -25.98 23.34
CA GLU A 397 14.18 -25.20 24.06
C GLU A 397 15.09 -24.39 23.12
N ASP A 398 15.55 -25.01 22.03
CA ASP A 398 16.42 -24.38 21.04
C ASP A 398 15.69 -23.26 20.26
N TYR A 399 14.37 -23.40 20.07
CA TYR A 399 13.56 -22.39 19.41
C TYR A 399 13.26 -21.18 20.31
N LEU A 400 13.01 -21.41 21.60
CA LEU A 400 12.56 -20.34 22.51
C LEU A 400 13.70 -19.55 23.15
N ALA A 401 14.86 -20.18 23.34
CA ALA A 401 16.05 -19.51 23.88
C ALA A 401 16.37 -18.18 23.18
N PRO A 402 16.49 -18.10 21.84
CA PRO A 402 16.83 -16.84 21.16
C PRO A 402 15.78 -15.75 21.37
N ILE A 403 14.50 -16.12 21.49
CA ILE A 403 13.38 -15.17 21.67
C ILE A 403 13.54 -14.42 22.99
N TYR A 404 13.70 -15.15 24.09
CA TYR A 404 13.86 -14.56 25.42
C TYR A 404 15.23 -13.87 25.59
N GLN A 405 16.27 -14.40 24.95
CA GLN A 405 17.63 -13.86 25.06
C GLN A 405 17.80 -12.56 24.26
N SER A 406 17.32 -12.51 23.02
CA SER A 406 17.70 -11.45 22.07
C SER A 406 16.59 -10.94 21.16
N GLU A 407 15.62 -11.75 20.74
CA GLU A 407 14.63 -11.34 19.72
C GLU A 407 13.42 -10.57 20.30
N ALA A 408 13.27 -10.52 21.62
CA ALA A 408 12.34 -9.62 22.29
C ALA A 408 13.05 -8.40 22.91
N ASP A 409 12.45 -7.23 22.78
CA ASP A 409 12.92 -6.01 23.45
C ASP A 409 12.82 -6.15 24.97
N TYR A 410 11.71 -6.66 25.47
CA TYR A 410 11.45 -6.89 26.88
C TYR A 410 10.90 -8.30 27.15
N VAL A 411 11.18 -8.84 28.33
CA VAL A 411 10.57 -10.07 28.84
C VAL A 411 9.67 -9.73 30.02
N VAL A 412 8.38 -10.01 29.90
CA VAL A 412 7.39 -9.84 30.96
C VAL A 412 7.25 -11.18 31.68
N VAL A 413 7.56 -11.19 32.98
CA VAL A 413 7.64 -12.43 33.76
C VAL A 413 6.50 -12.46 34.78
N LEU A 414 5.59 -13.43 34.65
CA LEU A 414 4.47 -13.63 35.57
C LEU A 414 4.93 -14.45 36.79
N LEU A 415 5.32 -13.77 37.86
CA LEU A 415 5.83 -14.38 39.09
C LEU A 415 4.68 -14.75 40.02
N SER A 416 4.17 -15.96 39.84
CA SER A 416 3.25 -16.62 40.77
C SER A 416 3.96 -17.63 41.67
N SER A 417 3.25 -18.16 42.67
CA SER A 417 3.71 -19.27 43.51
C SER A 417 4.00 -20.58 42.74
N TYR A 418 3.54 -20.68 41.48
CA TYR A 418 3.80 -21.79 40.57
C TYR A 418 5.03 -21.55 39.68
N TYR A 419 5.40 -20.29 39.46
CA TYR A 419 6.50 -19.91 38.58
C TYR A 419 7.84 -20.58 38.95
N PRO A 420 8.39 -20.53 40.18
CA PRO A 420 9.68 -21.16 40.49
C PRO A 420 9.66 -22.70 40.49
N LYS A 421 8.47 -23.33 40.47
CA LYS A 421 8.29 -24.78 40.62
C LYS A 421 8.37 -25.54 39.31
N LYS A 422 8.20 -24.88 38.16
CA LYS A 422 8.23 -25.53 36.85
C LYS A 422 9.65 -25.61 36.27
N ILE A 423 9.92 -26.70 35.54
CA ILE A 423 11.18 -26.91 34.84
C ILE A 423 11.39 -25.83 33.78
N TRP A 424 10.31 -25.46 33.11
CA TRP A 424 10.26 -24.50 32.01
C TRP A 424 10.67 -23.07 32.39
N THR A 425 10.18 -22.59 33.52
CA THR A 425 10.49 -21.27 34.07
C THR A 425 11.92 -21.18 34.59
N LYS A 426 12.52 -22.31 35.04
CA LYS A 426 13.96 -22.39 35.34
C LYS A 426 14.83 -22.26 34.08
N PHE A 427 14.37 -22.81 32.97
CA PHE A 427 15.04 -22.65 31.67
C PHE A 427 14.91 -21.22 31.14
N GLU A 428 13.68 -20.69 31.01
CA GLU A 428 13.43 -19.32 30.54
C GLU A 428 14.22 -18.30 31.39
N SER A 429 14.14 -18.41 32.72
CA SER A 429 14.90 -17.52 33.61
C SER A 429 16.42 -17.63 33.42
N ASN A 430 16.98 -18.79 33.07
CA ASN A 430 18.41 -18.89 32.74
C ASN A 430 18.77 -18.14 31.45
N GLN A 431 17.85 -18.01 30.49
CA GLN A 431 18.08 -17.31 29.22
C GLN A 431 18.04 -15.77 29.35
N PHE A 432 17.25 -15.23 30.30
CA PHE A 432 17.15 -13.78 30.52
C PHE A 432 17.70 -13.29 31.86
N LYS A 433 18.22 -14.16 32.74
CA LYS A 433 18.82 -13.76 34.03
C LYS A 433 19.90 -12.68 33.88
N GLN A 434 20.69 -12.77 32.80
CA GLN A 434 21.73 -11.80 32.48
C GLN A 434 21.16 -10.42 32.08
N ARG A 435 19.89 -10.36 31.66
CA ARG A 435 19.19 -9.13 31.22
C ARG A 435 18.55 -8.32 32.34
N PHE A 436 18.47 -8.83 33.59
CA PHE A 436 17.97 -8.04 34.73
C PHE A 436 18.81 -6.77 34.96
N GLY A 437 20.08 -6.75 34.57
CA GLY A 437 20.95 -5.56 34.59
C GLY A 437 20.83 -4.64 33.37
N GLU A 438 20.07 -5.03 32.34
CA GLU A 438 19.93 -4.31 31.07
C GLU A 438 18.59 -3.56 30.95
N ASN A 439 17.82 -3.45 32.04
CA ASN A 439 16.47 -2.87 32.07
C ASN A 439 15.49 -3.52 31.06
N ALA A 440 15.63 -4.83 30.81
CA ALA A 440 14.85 -5.55 29.80
C ALA A 440 13.88 -6.60 30.37
N VAL A 441 13.83 -6.77 31.70
CA VAL A 441 12.94 -7.74 32.36
C VAL A 441 11.92 -6.99 33.22
N ILE A 442 10.65 -7.34 33.08
CA ILE A 442 9.52 -6.70 33.77
C ILE A 442 8.80 -7.75 34.62
N PRO A 443 9.04 -7.79 35.94
CA PRO A 443 8.35 -8.71 36.82
C PRO A 443 6.91 -8.25 37.10
N ILE A 444 5.97 -9.20 37.02
CA ILE A 444 4.59 -9.04 37.48
C ILE A 444 4.39 -9.97 38.69
N TRP A 445 4.23 -9.40 39.88
CA TRP A 445 4.12 -10.17 41.12
C TRP A 445 2.68 -10.47 41.45
N TYR A 446 2.36 -11.75 41.59
CA TYR A 446 1.04 -12.16 42.06
C TYR A 446 0.94 -11.92 43.57
N SER A 447 -0.22 -11.43 44.02
CA SER A 447 -0.49 -11.16 45.44
C SER A 447 -0.39 -12.39 46.36
N ASN A 448 -0.44 -13.61 45.80
CA ASN A 448 -0.30 -14.87 46.55
C ASN A 448 1.16 -15.35 46.72
N THR A 449 2.15 -14.55 46.34
CA THR A 449 3.57 -14.92 46.44
C THR A 449 4.15 -14.43 47.76
N ASP A 450 4.83 -15.31 48.49
CA ASP A 450 5.47 -14.95 49.75
C ASP A 450 6.50 -13.83 49.54
N LYS A 451 6.28 -12.70 50.22
CA LYS A 451 7.20 -11.55 50.23
C LYS A 451 8.43 -11.88 51.08
N SER A 452 9.28 -12.81 50.64
CA SER A 452 10.54 -13.03 51.32
C SER A 452 11.43 -11.80 51.15
N LEU A 453 12.08 -11.36 52.23
CA LEU A 453 12.98 -10.19 52.28
C LEU A 453 14.20 -10.29 51.33
N PHE A 454 14.42 -11.43 50.68
CA PHE A 454 15.57 -11.73 49.81
C PHE A 454 15.18 -12.02 48.36
N ASP A 455 13.95 -11.66 47.93
CA ASP A 455 13.56 -11.81 46.53
C ASP A 455 14.36 -10.81 45.65
N GLU A 456 15.36 -11.32 44.93
CA GLU A 456 16.20 -10.51 44.03
C GLU A 456 15.38 -9.83 42.93
N SER A 457 14.21 -10.35 42.58
CA SER A 457 13.32 -9.72 41.58
C SER A 457 12.77 -8.38 42.08
N ARG A 458 12.53 -8.22 43.39
CA ARG A 458 12.04 -6.98 44.01
C ARG A 458 13.13 -5.91 44.20
N LYS A 459 14.38 -6.20 43.86
CA LYS A 459 15.43 -5.18 43.71
C LYS A 459 15.18 -4.28 42.49
N TYR A 460 14.31 -4.72 41.57
CA TYR A 460 13.93 -4.02 40.35
C TYR A 460 12.46 -3.55 40.42
N GLY A 461 12.12 -2.51 39.66
CA GLY A 461 10.73 -2.07 39.52
C GLY A 461 9.87 -3.07 38.75
N GLY A 462 8.60 -3.23 39.13
CA GLY A 462 7.67 -4.18 38.52
C GLY A 462 6.22 -3.80 38.80
N ILE A 463 5.28 -4.70 38.46
CA ILE A 463 3.84 -4.44 38.58
C ILE A 463 3.22 -5.49 39.53
N ASP A 464 2.47 -5.05 40.53
CA ASP A 464 1.71 -5.97 41.38
C ASP A 464 0.39 -6.36 40.69
N PHE A 465 0.05 -7.65 40.72
CA PHE A 465 -1.19 -8.24 40.22
C PHE A 465 -2.02 -8.79 41.39
N GLU A 466 -3.19 -8.20 41.62
CA GLU A 466 -4.11 -8.60 42.68
C GLU A 466 -5.11 -9.67 42.19
N ILE A 467 -4.95 -10.91 42.66
CA ILE A 467 -5.79 -12.05 42.24
C ILE A 467 -7.26 -11.90 42.67
N THR A 468 -7.53 -11.08 43.68
CA THR A 468 -8.89 -10.83 44.19
C THR A 468 -9.71 -9.91 43.29
N ASN A 469 -9.04 -9.13 42.45
CA ASN A 469 -9.71 -8.19 41.56
C ASN A 469 -10.13 -8.88 40.26
N GLU A 470 -10.96 -8.19 39.49
CA GLU A 470 -11.36 -8.68 38.17
C GLU A 470 -10.15 -8.74 37.23
N LEU A 471 -9.88 -9.93 36.67
CA LEU A 471 -8.74 -10.20 35.80
C LEU A 471 -8.60 -9.19 34.67
N GLN A 472 -9.72 -8.83 34.04
CA GLN A 472 -9.75 -7.92 32.90
C GLN A 472 -9.27 -6.52 33.27
N THR A 473 -9.76 -5.97 34.40
CA THR A 473 -9.38 -4.65 34.88
C THR A 473 -7.90 -4.58 35.25
N GLU A 474 -7.38 -5.61 35.93
CA GLU A 474 -5.95 -5.69 36.25
C GLU A 474 -5.08 -5.84 34.99
N ALA A 475 -5.50 -6.66 34.02
CA ALA A 475 -4.81 -6.81 32.74
C ALA A 475 -4.76 -5.48 31.97
N GLU A 476 -5.85 -4.71 31.94
CA GLU A 476 -5.90 -3.38 31.31
C GLU A 476 -4.95 -2.39 31.97
N LYS A 477 -4.87 -2.40 33.30
CA LYS A 477 -3.94 -1.58 34.09
C LYS A 477 -2.49 -1.94 33.77
N ILE A 478 -2.15 -3.24 33.75
CA ILE A 478 -0.81 -3.73 33.39
C ILE A 478 -0.45 -3.27 31.97
N VAL A 479 -1.33 -3.53 30.99
CA VAL A 479 -1.10 -3.16 29.58
C VAL A 479 -0.97 -1.65 29.40
N SER A 480 -1.73 -0.85 30.15
CA SER A 480 -1.60 0.60 30.14
C SER A 480 -0.20 1.06 30.55
N ASN A 481 0.37 0.48 31.61
CA ASN A 481 1.73 0.78 32.06
C ASN A 481 2.79 0.32 31.04
N LEU A 482 2.68 -0.91 30.54
CA LEU A 482 3.59 -1.45 29.51
C LEU A 482 3.58 -0.60 28.23
N SER A 483 2.40 -0.15 27.80
CA SER A 483 2.23 0.71 26.63
C SER A 483 2.89 2.07 26.81
N ARG A 484 2.71 2.71 27.98
CA ARG A 484 3.35 4.00 28.29
C ARG A 484 4.87 3.90 28.29
N MET A 485 5.41 2.83 28.88
CA MET A 485 6.85 2.55 28.88
C MET A 485 7.39 2.42 27.45
N LEU A 486 6.69 1.70 26.57
CA LEU A 486 7.07 1.61 25.15
C LEU A 486 6.99 2.96 24.43
N GLU A 487 5.94 3.74 24.66
CA GLU A 487 5.80 5.07 24.06
C GLU A 487 6.99 5.99 24.43
N GLU A 488 7.38 6.01 25.70
CA GLU A 488 8.54 6.78 26.17
C GLU A 488 9.86 6.29 25.57
N LYS A 489 10.07 4.96 25.52
CA LYS A 489 11.26 4.36 24.88
C LYS A 489 11.36 4.77 23.40
N ARG A 490 10.23 4.81 22.71
CA ARG A 490 10.19 5.13 21.28
C ARG A 490 10.41 6.60 20.99
N LYS A 491 9.97 7.50 21.89
CA LYS A 491 10.30 8.95 21.83
C LYS A 491 11.78 9.24 22.03
N THR A 492 12.46 8.40 22.82
CA THR A 492 13.88 8.57 23.15
C THR A 492 14.82 7.89 22.17
N ARG A 493 14.33 7.05 21.24
CA ARG A 493 15.14 6.55 20.12
C ARG A 493 15.53 7.74 19.24
N PRO A 494 16.84 8.01 19.03
CA PRO A 494 17.23 8.99 18.03
C PRO A 494 16.65 8.55 16.68
N ALA A 495 16.05 9.47 15.93
CA ALA A 495 15.80 9.24 14.52
C ALA A 495 17.16 9.00 13.88
N SER A 496 17.49 7.74 13.56
CA SER A 496 18.72 7.39 12.87
C SER A 496 18.78 8.20 11.57
N ALA A 497 19.91 8.86 11.33
CA ALA A 497 20.13 9.68 10.14
C ALA A 497 20.23 8.88 8.82
N ASN A 498 20.02 7.56 8.85
CA ASN A 498 20.03 6.68 7.69
C ASN A 498 18.63 6.11 7.50
N LEU A 499 17.76 6.91 6.88
CA LEU A 499 16.43 6.53 6.44
C LEU A 499 16.24 6.96 4.99
#